data_AF-A0A669CGU4-F1
#
_entry.id   AF-A0A669CGU4-F1
#
_cell.length_a   1.000
_cell.length_b   1.000
_cell.length_c   1.000
_cell.angle_alpha   90.00
_cell.angle_beta   90.00
_cell.angle_gamma   90.00
#
_symmetry.space_group_name_H-M   'P 1'
#
loop_
_entity.id
_entity.type
_entity.pdbx_description
1 polymer ?
#
loop_
_entity_poly.entity_id
_entity_poly.type
_entity_poly.pdbx_seq_one_letter_code
_entity_poly.pdbx_strand_id
1 'polypeptide(L)'
;MSDSGSQEAPKTRIPRPTVGNKVTVVLGAQWGDEGKGKVVDLLAQDADMVCRCQGGNNAGHTVVVDSVEYDFHLLPSGIINPKVTAFIGNGVVIHLPGLFEEAEKNERKGKSLKDWEKRLIISDRAHIGNKESFKH
;
A
#
# COMPACT_ATOMS: atom_id res chain seq x y z
N MET A 1 20.82 45.08 -50.20
CA MET A 1 20.38 43.76 -49.71
C MET A 1 20.20 43.89 -48.21
N SER A 2 18.95 43.87 -47.76
CA SER A 2 18.52 44.05 -46.38
C SER A 2 18.70 42.76 -45.60
N ASP A 3 19.56 42.76 -44.59
CA ASP A 3 19.73 41.61 -43.70
C ASP A 3 18.65 41.66 -42.61
N SER A 4 17.58 40.89 -42.80
CA SER A 4 16.48 40.77 -41.85
C SER A 4 16.90 39.83 -40.72
N GLY A 5 17.30 40.41 -39.58
CA GLY A 5 17.58 39.67 -38.35
C GLY A 5 16.37 38.85 -37.91
N SER A 6 16.50 37.52 -37.95
CA SER A 6 15.56 36.60 -37.34
C SER A 6 15.69 36.64 -35.82
N GLN A 7 14.76 37.31 -35.13
CA GLN A 7 14.64 37.19 -33.68
C GLN A 7 14.06 35.82 -33.34
N GLU A 8 14.84 34.98 -32.65
CA GLU A 8 14.35 33.73 -32.04
C GLU A 8 13.31 34.07 -30.97
N ALA A 9 12.12 33.47 -31.08
CA ALA A 9 11.07 33.60 -30.07
C ALA A 9 11.54 33.05 -28.71
N PRO A 10 11.14 33.66 -27.59
CA PRO A 10 11.57 33.21 -26.26
C PRO A 10 11.04 31.79 -26.00
N LYS A 11 11.95 30.83 -25.79
CA LYS A 11 11.60 29.47 -25.39
C LYS A 11 10.92 29.52 -24.02
N THR A 12 9.61 29.39 -23.99
CA THR A 12 8.83 29.28 -22.74
C THR A 12 9.37 28.12 -21.93
N ARG A 13 10.05 28.40 -20.82
CA ARG A 13 10.51 27.36 -19.89
C ARG A 13 9.27 26.69 -19.32
N ILE A 14 9.02 25.44 -19.71
CA ILE A 14 8.02 24.60 -19.03
C ILE A 14 8.42 24.56 -17.55
N PRO A 15 7.55 24.97 -16.61
CA PRO A 15 7.85 24.87 -15.19
C PRO A 15 8.20 23.41 -14.89
N ARG A 16 9.34 23.15 -14.24
CA ARG A 16 9.60 21.81 -13.71
C ARG A 16 8.41 21.46 -12.81
N PRO A 17 7.76 20.30 -12.99
CA PRO A 17 6.67 19.92 -12.11
C PRO A 17 7.18 20.02 -10.69
N THR A 18 6.46 20.76 -9.84
CA THR A 18 6.68 20.78 -8.41
C THR A 18 6.67 19.33 -7.96
N VAL A 19 7.81 18.83 -7.48
CA VAL A 19 7.95 17.44 -7.07
C VAL A 19 6.90 17.22 -5.99
N GLY A 20 5.88 16.42 -6.28
CA GLY A 20 4.83 16.07 -5.34
C GLY A 20 5.39 15.27 -4.16
N ASN A 21 4.50 14.74 -3.33
CA ASN A 21 4.87 13.88 -2.21
C ASN A 21 5.78 12.74 -2.70
N LYS A 22 6.89 12.52 -2.00
CA LYS A 22 7.75 11.36 -2.22
C LYS A 22 7.21 10.18 -1.41
N VAL A 23 7.35 8.97 -1.95
CA VAL A 23 6.94 7.74 -1.26
C VAL A 23 8.15 7.03 -0.65
N THR A 24 7.97 6.47 0.54
CA THR A 24 8.93 5.56 1.18
C THR A 24 8.55 4.12 0.82
N VAL A 25 9.52 3.32 0.39
CA VAL A 25 9.28 1.93 -0.02
C VAL A 25 10.12 0.99 0.85
N VAL A 26 9.47 -0.03 1.40
CA VAL A 26 10.13 -1.15 2.09
C VAL A 26 10.14 -2.35 1.13
N LEU A 27 11.33 -2.80 0.73
CA LEU A 27 11.53 -3.91 -0.19
C LEU A 27 12.41 -5.00 0.42
N GLY A 28 12.21 -6.24 -0.02
CA GLY A 28 13.07 -7.36 0.34
C GLY A 28 14.34 -7.31 -0.50
N ALA A 29 15.47 -7.54 0.14
CA ALA A 29 16.76 -7.58 -0.55
C ALA A 29 17.17 -9.00 -0.95
N GLN A 30 16.50 -10.02 -0.40
CA GLN A 30 16.83 -11.43 -0.58
C GLN A 30 15.59 -12.21 -1.05
N TRP A 31 15.39 -13.44 -0.58
CA TRP A 31 14.34 -14.36 -1.00
C TRP A 31 13.16 -14.44 -0.01
N GLY A 32 12.89 -13.36 0.73
CA GLY A 32 11.79 -13.33 1.71
C GLY A 32 12.26 -13.45 3.16
N ASP A 33 11.30 -13.34 4.07
CA ASP A 33 11.46 -13.48 5.52
C ASP A 33 12.53 -12.58 6.19
N GLU A 34 12.89 -11.45 5.57
CA GLU A 34 13.87 -10.51 6.11
C GLU A 34 13.31 -9.62 7.26
N GLY A 35 12.06 -9.85 7.67
CA GLY A 35 11.40 -9.05 8.71
C GLY A 35 10.89 -7.69 8.25
N LYS A 36 10.58 -7.54 6.95
CA LYS A 36 10.02 -6.30 6.36
C LYS A 36 8.81 -5.77 7.12
N GLY A 37 7.94 -6.65 7.59
CA GLY A 37 6.74 -6.26 8.34
C GLY A 37 7.06 -5.44 9.58
N LYS A 38 8.13 -5.79 10.31
CA LYS A 38 8.58 -5.02 11.48
C LYS A 38 9.05 -3.60 11.11
N VAL A 39 9.68 -3.44 9.96
CA VAL A 39 10.09 -2.11 9.44
C VAL A 39 8.85 -1.32 8.99
N VAL A 40 7.89 -1.99 8.33
CA VAL A 40 6.62 -1.38 7.93
C VAL A 40 5.85 -0.88 9.16
N ASP A 41 5.77 -1.67 10.23
CA ASP A 41 5.07 -1.29 11.45
C ASP A 41 5.67 -0.05 12.11
N LEU A 42 7.01 0.05 12.12
CA LEU A 42 7.72 1.22 12.64
C LEU A 42 7.40 2.47 11.80
N LEU A 43 7.47 2.36 10.48
CA LEU A 43 7.22 3.49 9.57
C LEU A 43 5.73 3.89 9.50
N ALA A 44 4.81 2.94 9.75
CA ALA A 44 3.37 3.18 9.69
C ALA A 44 2.84 4.02 10.87
N GLN A 45 3.63 4.23 11.92
CA GLN A 45 3.24 5.08 13.06
C GLN A 45 3.03 6.54 12.63
N ASP A 46 3.88 7.02 11.71
CA ASP A 46 3.89 8.41 11.22
C ASP A 46 3.37 8.55 9.77
N ALA A 47 2.86 7.47 9.18
CA ALA A 47 2.34 7.49 7.82
C ALA A 47 0.90 8.06 7.76
N ASP A 48 0.59 8.80 6.70
CA ASP A 48 -0.81 9.14 6.36
C ASP A 48 -1.50 8.00 5.60
N MET A 49 -0.73 7.28 4.78
CA MET A 49 -1.21 6.20 3.92
C MET A 49 -0.20 5.05 3.85
N VAL A 50 -0.71 3.83 3.86
CA VAL A 50 0.09 2.61 3.67
C VAL A 50 -0.45 1.83 2.49
N CYS A 51 0.44 1.33 1.64
CA CYS A 51 0.04 0.76 0.36
C CYS A 51 0.64 -0.63 0.15
N ARG A 52 -0.15 -1.53 -0.44
CA ARG A 52 0.34 -2.75 -1.09
C ARG A 52 0.26 -2.56 -2.60
N CYS A 53 1.39 -2.65 -3.29
CA CYS A 53 1.45 -2.40 -4.74
C CYS A 53 1.41 -3.67 -5.60
N GLN A 54 1.82 -4.82 -5.05
CA GLN A 54 2.00 -6.08 -5.78
C GLN A 54 1.72 -7.29 -4.88
N GLY A 55 1.59 -8.47 -5.51
CA GLY A 55 1.48 -9.76 -4.82
C GLY A 55 0.05 -10.16 -4.48
N GLY A 56 -0.09 -11.08 -3.52
CA GLY A 56 -1.35 -11.62 -3.06
C GLY A 56 -1.38 -11.79 -1.54
N ASN A 57 -2.13 -12.79 -1.07
CA ASN A 57 -2.27 -13.16 0.34
C ASN A 57 -1.33 -14.31 0.76
N ASN A 58 -0.23 -14.50 0.05
CA ASN A 58 0.71 -15.62 0.17
C ASN A 58 1.82 -15.42 1.23
N ALA A 59 1.89 -14.24 1.86
CA ALA A 59 2.79 -13.96 2.97
C ALA A 59 2.02 -13.30 4.10
N GLY A 60 2.29 -13.74 5.34
CA GLY A 60 1.67 -13.23 6.55
C GLY A 60 2.62 -12.31 7.34
N HIS A 61 2.05 -11.35 8.07
CA HIS A 61 2.75 -10.55 9.06
C HIS A 61 1.86 -10.33 10.27
N THR A 62 2.35 -10.67 11.46
CA THR A 62 1.61 -10.50 12.71
C THR A 62 2.07 -9.24 13.44
N VAL A 63 1.11 -8.40 13.83
CA VAL A 63 1.35 -7.19 14.62
C VAL A 63 0.70 -7.36 15.99
N VAL A 64 1.40 -6.96 17.06
CA VAL A 64 0.86 -7.00 18.42
C VAL A 64 0.57 -5.57 18.89
N VAL A 65 -0.69 -5.31 19.27
CA VAL A 65 -1.12 -4.04 19.86
C VAL A 65 -1.88 -4.34 21.15
N ASP A 66 -1.47 -3.73 22.26
CA ASP A 66 -2.10 -3.94 23.58
C ASP A 66 -2.30 -5.42 23.95
N SER A 67 -1.28 -6.25 23.68
CA SER A 67 -1.30 -7.71 23.89
C SER A 67 -2.28 -8.50 23.00
N VAL A 68 -2.84 -7.88 21.97
CA VAL A 68 -3.69 -8.53 20.96
C VAL A 68 -2.90 -8.73 19.66
N GLU A 69 -2.89 -9.95 19.14
CA GLU A 69 -2.18 -10.33 17.91
C GLU A 69 -3.09 -10.20 16.68
N TYR A 70 -2.68 -9.43 15.68
CA TYR A 70 -3.40 -9.21 14.43
C TYR A 70 -2.62 -9.81 13.27
N ASP A 71 -3.24 -10.68 12.47
CA ASP A 71 -2.58 -11.42 11.40
C ASP A 71 -2.96 -10.84 10.04
N PHE A 72 -1.99 -10.23 9.36
CA PHE A 72 -2.20 -9.57 8.07
C PHE A 72 -1.64 -10.40 6.93
N HIS A 73 -2.41 -10.61 5.88
CA HIS A 73 -2.00 -11.34 4.68
C HIS A 73 -2.15 -10.46 3.44
N LEU A 74 -3.35 -9.92 3.21
CA LEU A 74 -3.67 -9.05 2.08
C LEU A 74 -3.80 -7.59 2.51
N LEU A 75 -4.42 -7.33 3.67
CA LEU A 75 -4.51 -5.98 4.20
C LEU A 75 -3.08 -5.44 4.45
N PRO A 76 -2.79 -4.17 4.11
CA PRO A 76 -1.59 -3.51 4.59
C PRO A 76 -1.58 -3.46 6.13
N SER A 77 -0.56 -4.03 6.79
CA SER A 77 -0.54 -4.14 8.27
C SER A 77 -0.65 -2.81 9.01
N GLY A 78 -0.14 -1.72 8.38
CA GLY A 78 -0.25 -0.36 8.91
C GLY A 78 -1.70 0.15 9.08
N ILE A 79 -2.71 -0.53 8.52
CA ILE A 79 -4.13 -0.22 8.80
C ILE A 79 -4.50 -0.34 10.28
N ILE A 80 -3.66 -1.02 11.08
CA ILE A 80 -3.76 -1.08 12.53
C ILE A 80 -3.66 0.29 13.20
N ASN A 81 -2.98 1.25 12.56
CA ASN A 81 -2.99 2.64 12.99
C ASN A 81 -4.34 3.28 12.57
N PRO A 82 -5.18 3.71 13.52
CA PRO A 82 -6.52 4.22 13.20
C PRO A 82 -6.51 5.52 12.38
N LYS A 83 -5.37 6.23 12.31
CA LYS A 83 -5.21 7.45 11.53
C LYS A 83 -4.82 7.18 10.06
N VAL A 84 -4.38 5.96 9.76
CA VAL A 84 -3.86 5.59 8.44
C VAL A 84 -4.98 5.19 7.50
N THR A 85 -4.88 5.65 6.25
CA THR A 85 -5.62 5.10 5.11
C THR A 85 -4.83 3.94 4.50
N ALA A 86 -5.45 2.77 4.36
CA ALA A 86 -4.86 1.64 3.66
C ALA A 86 -5.26 1.63 2.19
N PHE A 87 -4.31 1.35 1.30
CA PHE A 87 -4.54 1.29 -0.14
C PHE A 87 -4.04 -0.02 -0.74
N ILE A 88 -4.90 -0.71 -1.49
CA ILE A 88 -4.54 -1.87 -2.31
C ILE A 88 -4.45 -1.42 -3.76
N GLY A 89 -3.24 -1.44 -4.31
CA GLY A 89 -2.94 -1.01 -5.68
C GLY A 89 -3.33 -2.03 -6.75
N ASN A 90 -3.32 -1.58 -8.00
CA ASN A 90 -3.73 -2.36 -9.18
C ASN A 90 -2.86 -3.59 -9.47
N GLY A 91 -1.63 -3.65 -8.97
CA GLY A 91 -0.74 -4.81 -9.13
C GLY A 91 -1.03 -5.96 -8.17
N VAL A 92 -2.02 -5.80 -7.27
CA VAL A 92 -2.40 -6.85 -6.32
C VAL A 92 -3.44 -7.79 -6.93
N VAL A 93 -3.30 -9.08 -6.67
CA VAL A 93 -4.34 -10.08 -6.93
C VAL A 93 -5.11 -10.33 -5.64
N ILE A 94 -6.41 -10.06 -5.66
CA ILE A 94 -7.28 -10.07 -4.49
C ILE A 94 -8.13 -11.34 -4.48
N HIS A 95 -7.97 -12.15 -3.44
CA HIS A 95 -8.95 -13.17 -3.07
C HIS A 95 -10.01 -12.55 -2.17
N LEU A 96 -11.19 -12.21 -2.71
CA LEU A 96 -12.23 -11.49 -1.98
C LEU A 96 -12.67 -12.20 -0.68
N PRO A 97 -13.01 -13.50 -0.68
CA PRO A 97 -13.37 -14.18 0.58
C PRO A 97 -12.25 -14.12 1.61
N GLY A 98 -10.99 -14.28 1.18
CA GLY A 98 -9.83 -14.21 2.06
C GLY A 98 -9.62 -12.83 2.69
N LEU A 99 -9.86 -11.76 1.92
CA LEU A 99 -9.81 -10.39 2.42
C LEU A 99 -10.80 -10.16 3.56
N PHE A 100 -12.06 -10.55 3.35
CA PHE A 100 -13.11 -10.38 4.36
C PHE A 100 -12.86 -11.29 5.58
N GLU A 101 -12.49 -12.55 5.36
CA GLU A 101 -12.14 -13.47 6.45
C GLU A 101 -10.99 -12.92 7.31
N GLU A 102 -9.95 -12.38 6.70
CA GLU A 102 -8.82 -11.74 7.40
C GLU A 102 -9.29 -10.54 8.22
N ALA A 103 -10.05 -9.63 7.60
CA ALA A 103 -10.52 -8.41 8.25
C ALA A 103 -11.44 -8.71 9.43
N GLU A 104 -12.44 -9.59 9.24
CA GLU A 104 -13.39 -9.96 10.28
C GLU A 104 -12.74 -10.73 11.42
N LYS A 105 -11.75 -11.61 11.14
CA LYS A 105 -11.00 -12.31 12.18
C LYS A 105 -10.25 -11.31 13.04
N ASN A 106 -9.54 -10.36 12.43
CA ASN A 106 -8.77 -9.36 13.14
C ASN A 106 -9.65 -8.37 13.91
N GLU A 107 -10.76 -7.90 13.33
CA GLU A 107 -11.71 -7.02 14.01
C GLU A 107 -12.33 -7.67 15.25
N ARG A 108 -12.58 -8.98 15.22
CA ARG A 108 -13.07 -9.75 16.38
C ARG A 108 -12.05 -9.85 17.52
N LYS A 109 -10.74 -9.77 17.23
CA LYS A 109 -9.69 -9.90 18.26
C LYS A 109 -9.56 -8.66 19.13
N GLY A 110 -9.81 -7.47 18.58
CA GLY A 110 -9.71 -6.23 19.34
C GLY A 110 -10.04 -4.99 18.53
N LYS A 111 -10.10 -3.84 19.21
CA LYS A 111 -10.67 -2.60 18.68
C LYS A 111 -9.81 -1.89 17.62
N SER A 112 -8.55 -2.26 17.46
CA SER A 112 -7.61 -1.57 16.56
C SER A 112 -7.97 -1.66 15.08
N LEU A 113 -8.77 -2.67 14.67
CA LEU A 113 -9.32 -2.78 13.31
C LEU A 113 -10.79 -2.38 13.20
N LYS A 114 -11.38 -1.76 14.22
CA LYS A 114 -12.76 -1.29 14.11
C LYS A 114 -12.89 -0.28 12.96
N ASP A 115 -13.99 -0.38 12.21
CA ASP A 115 -14.31 0.53 11.10
C ASP A 115 -13.24 0.53 9.98
N TRP A 116 -12.52 -0.59 9.79
CA TRP A 116 -11.45 -0.72 8.79
C TRP A 116 -11.95 -0.45 7.37
N GLU A 117 -13.21 -0.77 7.07
CA GLU A 117 -13.86 -0.59 5.78
C GLU A 117 -13.94 0.88 5.35
N LYS A 118 -13.94 1.82 6.32
CA LYS A 118 -13.93 3.27 6.04
C LYS A 118 -12.56 3.80 5.66
N ARG A 119 -11.51 3.01 5.91
CA ARG A 119 -10.11 3.40 5.72
C ARG A 119 -9.40 2.53 4.68
N LEU A 120 -10.05 1.51 4.13
CA LEU A 120 -9.51 0.71 3.05
C LEU A 120 -10.00 1.22 1.70
N ILE A 121 -9.06 1.58 0.83
CA ILE A 121 -9.32 1.90 -0.56
C ILE A 121 -8.72 0.80 -1.43
N ILE A 122 -9.51 0.29 -2.37
CA ILE A 122 -9.08 -0.75 -3.32
C ILE A 122 -9.14 -0.15 -4.71
N SER A 123 -8.02 -0.26 -5.44
CA SER A 123 -7.98 0.07 -6.87
C SER A 123 -8.98 -0.79 -7.64
N ASP A 124 -9.84 -0.15 -8.43
CA ASP A 124 -10.78 -0.80 -9.36
C ASP A 124 -10.12 -1.68 -10.42
N ARG A 125 -8.83 -1.43 -10.70
CA ARG A 125 -7.99 -2.20 -11.63
C ARG A 125 -7.24 -3.38 -10.99
N ALA A 126 -7.43 -3.65 -9.70
CA ALA A 126 -6.83 -4.81 -9.07
C ALA A 126 -7.48 -6.10 -9.60
N HIS A 127 -6.69 -7.15 -9.82
CA HIS A 127 -7.21 -8.40 -10.36
C HIS A 127 -7.90 -9.21 -9.26
N ILE A 128 -9.03 -9.84 -9.56
CA ILE A 128 -9.68 -10.79 -8.64
C ILE A 128 -9.14 -12.19 -8.94
N GLY A 129 -8.57 -12.84 -7.94
CA GLY A 129 -8.05 -14.21 -8.03
C GLY A 129 -8.92 -15.20 -7.26
N ASN A 130 -9.02 -16.43 -7.78
CA ASN A 130 -9.69 -17.53 -7.07
C ASN A 130 -8.74 -18.19 -6.07
N LYS A 131 -9.27 -18.94 -5.09
CA LYS A 131 -8.48 -19.63 -4.07
C LYS A 131 -7.37 -20.51 -4.64
N GLU A 132 -7.57 -21.08 -5.83
CA GLU A 132 -6.57 -21.90 -6.52
C GLU A 132 -5.39 -21.09 -7.05
N SER A 133 -5.59 -19.82 -7.38
CA SER A 133 -4.53 -18.91 -7.85
C SER A 133 -3.47 -18.61 -6.78
N PHE A 134 -3.74 -18.97 -5.51
CA PHE A 134 -2.86 -18.71 -4.37
C PHE A 134 -2.30 -20.00 -3.74
N LYS A 135 -2.67 -21.18 -4.25
CA LYS A 135 -2.07 -22.46 -3.84
C LYS A 135 -0.83 -22.72 -4.71
N HIS A 136 0.35 -22.60 -4.12
CA HIS A 136 1.58 -23.20 -4.63
C HIS A 136 2.10 -24.15 -3.56
#